data_AF-A0A485AUE1-F1
#
_entry.id   AF-A0A485AUE1-F1
#
_cell.length_a   1.000
_cell.length_b   1.000
_cell.length_c   1.000
_cell.angle_alpha   90.00
_cell.angle_beta   90.00
_cell.angle_gamma   90.00
#
_symmetry.space_group_name_H-M   'P 1'
#
loop_
_entity.id
_entity.type
_entity.pdbx_description
1 polymer ?
#
loop_
_entity_poly.entity_id
_entity_poly.type
_entity_poly.pdbx_seq_one_letter_code
_entity_poly.pdbx_strand_id
1 'polypeptide(L)' 'MVAQTAGKHYPAPMTAVKTIEAAPDSAVMRRWKLENQSFVPLAHTKEARALVGIFLNDQYVKGKAKKAHQRR' A
#
# COMPACT_ATOMS: atom_id res chain seq x y z
N MET A 1 -0.66 -3.45 -17.93
CA MET A 1 0.57 -4.11 -17.44
C MET A 1 0.77 -3.86 -15.93
N VAL A 2 -0.15 -4.29 -15.06
CA VAL A 2 0.02 -4.22 -13.58
C VAL A 2 0.51 -5.57 -13.05
N ALA A 3 -0.06 -6.67 -13.55
CA ALA A 3 0.37 -8.03 -13.21
C ALA A 3 1.82 -8.35 -13.60
N GLN A 4 2.31 -7.74 -14.69
CA GLN A 4 3.69 -7.95 -15.17
C GLN A 4 4.74 -7.33 -14.22
N THR A 5 4.42 -6.21 -13.57
CA THR A 5 5.34 -5.50 -12.67
C THR A 5 5.17 -5.89 -11.21
N ALA A 6 3.94 -6.15 -10.77
CA ALA A 6 3.66 -6.52 -9.38
C ALA A 6 4.09 -7.95 -9.03
N GLY A 7 4.20 -8.84 -10.02
CA GLY A 7 4.51 -10.25 -9.78
C GLY A 7 3.53 -10.93 -8.82
N LYS A 8 3.90 -12.11 -8.30
CA LYS A 8 3.03 -12.91 -7.41
C LYS A 8 3.07 -12.46 -5.94
N HIS A 9 4.06 -11.65 -5.57
CA HIS A 9 4.36 -11.33 -4.17
C HIS A 9 3.77 -10.00 -3.70
N TYR A 10 3.30 -9.14 -4.61
CA TYR A 10 2.66 -7.88 -4.23
C TYR A 10 1.15 -7.96 -4.52
N PRO A 11 0.32 -8.37 -3.55
CA PRO A 11 -1.11 -8.54 -3.76
C PRO A 11 -1.85 -7.19 -3.88
N ALA A 12 -1.33 -6.11 -3.29
CA ALA A 12 -2.02 -4.82 -3.23
C ALA A 12 -2.36 -4.21 -4.61
N PRO A 13 -1.44 -4.14 -5.60
CA PRO A 13 -1.76 -3.62 -6.92
C PRO A 13 -2.86 -4.40 -7.65
N MET A 14 -2.84 -5.74 -7.54
CA MET A 14 -3.84 -6.59 -8.20
C MET A 14 -5.21 -6.51 -7.52
N THR A 15 -5.24 -6.46 -6.19
CA THR A 15 -6.49 -6.29 -5.44
C THR A 15 -7.11 -4.91 -5.71
N ALA A 16 -6.31 -3.85 -5.85
CA ALA A 16 -6.80 -2.52 -6.20
C ALA A 16 -7.51 -2.53 -7.57
N VAL A 17 -6.88 -3.11 -8.60
CA VAL A 17 -7.48 -3.22 -9.94
C VAL A 17 -8.81 -3.97 -9.89
N LYS A 18 -8.84 -5.15 -9.24
CA LYS A 18 -10.07 -5.95 -9.10
C LYS A 18 -11.17 -5.23 -8.33
N THR A 19 -10.82 -4.44 -7.31
CA THR A 19 -11.80 -3.69 -6.50
C THR A 19 -12.44 -2.57 -7.32
N ILE A 20 -11.66 -1.89 -8.16
CA ILE A 20 -12.14 -0.85 -9.06
C ILE A 20 -13.01 -1.46 -10.17
N GLU A 21 -12.57 -2.57 -10.76
CA GLU A 21 -13.32 -3.32 -11.79
C GLU A 21 -14.66 -3.88 -11.26
N ALA A 22 -14.76 -4.20 -9.98
CA ALA A 22 -15.98 -4.69 -9.35
C ALA A 22 -16.93 -3.58 -8.86
N ALA A 23 -16.54 -2.31 -9.02
CA ALA A 23 -17.30 -1.13 -8.60
C ALA A 23 -18.11 -0.36 -9.68
N PRO A 24 -18.20 -0.71 -10.98
CA PRO A 24 -18.98 0.05 -11.93
C PRO A 24 -20.47 -0.14 -11.61
N ASP A 25 -21.22 0.96 -11.53
CA ASP A 25 -22.67 1.04 -11.25
C ASP A 25 -23.18 0.71 -9.84
N SER A 26 -22.31 0.65 -8.84
CA SER A 26 -22.78 0.55 -7.44
C SER A 26 -22.98 1.93 -6.79
N ALA A 27 -24.06 2.10 -6.03
CA ALA A 27 -24.29 3.28 -5.20
C ALA A 27 -23.06 3.54 -4.30
N VAL A 28 -22.73 4.81 -4.03
CA VAL A 28 -21.51 5.24 -3.33
C VAL A 28 -21.22 4.43 -2.06
N MET A 29 -22.26 4.14 -1.27
CA MET A 29 -22.15 3.31 -0.05
C MET A 29 -21.65 1.89 -0.32
N ARG A 30 -22.03 1.28 -1.44
CA ARG A 30 -21.57 -0.05 -1.84
C ARG A 30 -20.12 -0.03 -2.34
N ARG A 31 -19.68 1.04 -2.99
CA ARG A 31 -18.26 1.26 -3.36
C ARG A 31 -17.37 1.35 -2.13
N TRP A 32 -17.74 2.16 -1.13
CA TRP A 32 -16.97 2.29 0.11
C TRP A 32 -16.90 0.99 0.93
N LYS A 33 -17.98 0.20 0.95
CA LYS A 33 -17.97 -1.12 1.59
C LYS A 33 -17.01 -2.08 0.87
N LEU A 34 -17.05 -2.09 -0.46
CA LEU A 34 -16.17 -2.94 -1.27
C LEU A 34 -14.69 -2.56 -1.11
N GLU A 35 -14.39 -1.26 -1.09
CA GLU A 35 -13.05 -0.74 -0.83
C GLU A 35 -12.53 -1.14 0.56
N ASN A 36 -13.33 -0.95 1.61
CA ASN A 36 -12.96 -1.37 2.96
C ASN A 36 -12.72 -2.87 3.07
N GLN A 37 -13.58 -3.68 2.44
CA GLN A 37 -13.43 -5.14 2.44
C GLN A 37 -12.15 -5.60 1.76
N SER A 38 -11.71 -4.91 0.70
CA SER A 38 -10.44 -5.19 0.03
C SER A 38 -9.24 -4.66 0.80
N PHE A 39 -9.40 -3.54 1.51
CA PHE A 39 -8.30 -2.88 2.22
C PHE A 39 -7.87 -3.60 3.50
N VAL A 40 -8.83 -4.02 4.34
CA VAL A 40 -8.53 -4.65 5.65
C VAL A 40 -7.63 -5.89 5.52
N PRO A 41 -7.89 -6.84 4.61
CA PRO A 41 -7.01 -8.00 4.42
C PRO A 41 -5.61 -7.59 3.94
N LEU A 42 -5.51 -6.61 3.05
CA LEU A 42 -4.22 -6.11 2.55
C LEU A 42 -3.38 -5.49 3.67
N ALA A 43 -3.99 -4.73 4.57
CA ALA A 43 -3.31 -4.10 5.69
C ALA A 43 -2.69 -5.12 6.67
N HIS A 44 -3.24 -6.34 6.74
CA HIS A 44 -2.77 -7.40 7.62
C HIS A 44 -1.69 -8.30 6.97
N THR A 45 -1.35 -8.07 5.69
CA THR A 45 -0.33 -8.86 4.99
C THR A 45 1.09 -8.61 5.53
N LYS A 46 1.96 -9.62 5.41
CA LYS A 46 3.37 -9.48 5.81
C LYS A 46 4.10 -8.47 4.93
N GLU A 47 3.70 -8.41 3.67
CA GLU A 47 4.22 -7.52 2.65
C GLU A 47 3.88 -6.06 2.97
N ALA A 48 2.64 -5.76 3.38
CA ALA A 48 2.27 -4.43 3.85
C ALA A 48 3.10 -4.01 5.07
N ARG A 49 3.29 -4.90 6.05
CA ARG A 49 4.13 -4.63 7.21
C ARG A 49 5.59 -4.35 6.83
N ALA A 50 6.15 -5.12 5.90
CA ALA A 50 7.52 -4.93 5.43
C ALA A 50 7.70 -3.59 4.70
N LEU A 51 6.78 -3.23 3.81
CA LEU A 51 6.82 -1.98 3.07
C LEU A 51 6.69 -0.75 3.98
N VAL A 52 5.78 -0.80 4.96
CA VAL A 52 5.67 0.25 5.99
C VAL A 52 6.95 0.32 6.82
N GLY A 53 7.55 -0.80 7.17
CA GLY A 53 8.84 -0.85 7.87
C GLY A 53 9.96 -0.18 7.08
N ILE A 54 10.05 -0.42 5.77
CA ILE A 54 11.02 0.24 4.88
C ILE A 54 10.80 1.75 4.88
N PHE A 55 9.55 2.21 4.77
CA PHE A 55 9.22 3.63 4.82
C PHE A 55 9.67 4.29 6.13
N LEU A 56 9.38 3.67 7.27
CA LEU A 56 9.80 4.17 8.59
C LEU A 56 11.33 4.19 8.74
N ASN A 57 12.02 3.17 8.24
CA ASN A 57 13.47 3.10 8.25
C ASN A 57 14.10 4.20 7.39
N ASP A 58 13.55 4.48 6.21
CA ASP A 58 13.99 5.57 5.35
C ASP A 58 13.82 6.94 6.03
N GLN A 59 12.68 7.17 6.68
CA GLN A 59 12.45 8.39 7.48
C GLN A 59 13.46 8.52 8.62
N TYR A 60 13.77 7.42 9.31
CA TYR A 60 14.75 7.41 10.38
C TYR A 60 16.17 7.73 9.88
N VAL A 61 16.59 7.12 8.77
CA VAL A 61 17.90 7.37 8.14
C VAL A 61 17.99 8.82 7.67
N LYS A 62 16.97 9.35 7.01
CA LYS A 62 16.89 10.76 6.60
C LYS A 62 16.98 11.70 7.80
N GLY A 63 16.28 11.39 8.89
CA GLY A 63 16.35 12.15 10.14
C GLY A 63 17.76 12.17 10.74
N LYS A 64 18.46 11.02 10.74
CA LYS A 64 19.86 10.94 11.18
C LYS A 64 20.80 11.73 10.27
N ALA A 65 20.65 11.61 8.96
CA ALA A 65 21.47 12.34 7.99
C ALA A 65 21.33 13.86 8.17
N LYS A 66 20.10 14.36 8.35
CA LYS A 66 19.84 15.78 8.62
C LYS A 66 20.52 16.27 9.90
N LYS A 67 20.45 15.48 10.98
CA LYS A 67 21.13 15.80 12.26
C LYS A 67 22.66 15.77 12.13
N ALA A 68 23.21 14.82 11.38
CA ALA A 68 24.65 14.73 11.14
C ALA A 68 25.16 15.91 10.29
N HIS A 69 24.38 16.34 9.30
CA HIS A 69 24.68 17.52 8.50
C HIS A 69 24.64 18.81 9.33
N GLN A 70 23.65 18.98 10.22
CA GLN A 70 23.57 20.15 11.12
C GLN A 70 24.69 20.24 12.16
N ARG A 71 25.41 19.14 12.43
CA ARG A 71 26.53 19.09 13.38
C ARG A 71 27.90 19.31 12.73
N ARG A 72 27.95 19.46 11.41
CA ARG A 72 29.13 19.90 10.66
C ARG A 72 29.04 21.39 10.40
#